data_AF-A1WXC8-F1
#
_entry.id   AF-A1WXC8-F1
#
_cell.length_a   1.000
_cell.length_b   1.000
_cell.length_c   1.000
_cell.angle_alpha   90.00
_cell.angle_beta   90.00
_cell.angle_gamma   90.00
#
_symmetry.space_group_name_H-M   'P 1'
#
loop_
_entity.id
_entity.type
_entity.pdbx_description
1 polymer ?
#
loop_
_entity_poly.entity_id
_entity_poly.type
_entity_poly.pdbx_seq_one_letter_code
_entity_poly.pdbx_strand_id
1 'polypeptide(L)'
;MGNRCALVTALTLLGGLVPGMALALTPERVEQWQEAVGALHDHAAEQGMEDWHPASELRGVGKSETAFREAAKTLEDPASALELYGYEGAAAWAEEGARIYRALIALEAGDPRELQAQLEGAIEQIEENPHLGDAAKGEIIADIKAQRERVTDFLASVPDADREAVATRQERLMELLRP
;
A
#
# COMPACT_ATOMS: atom_id res chain seq x y z
N MET A 1 -50.48 -41.45 -11.78
CA MET A 1 -49.13 -41.81 -12.28
C MET A 1 -48.99 -41.12 -13.62
N GLY A 2 -48.16 -40.13 -13.90
CA GLY A 2 -47.17 -39.34 -13.16
C GLY A 2 -46.58 -38.42 -14.24
N ASN A 3 -46.93 -37.13 -14.20
CA ASN A 3 -46.45 -36.14 -15.15
C ASN A 3 -44.93 -36.01 -15.04
N ARG A 4 -44.19 -36.19 -16.13
CA ARG A 4 -42.78 -35.79 -16.22
C ARG A 4 -42.63 -34.69 -17.26
N CYS A 5 -42.69 -33.46 -16.76
CA CYS A 5 -42.06 -32.29 -17.35
C CYS A 5 -40.58 -32.60 -17.62
N ALA A 6 -40.15 -32.46 -18.86
CA ALA A 6 -38.73 -32.27 -19.19
C ALA A 6 -38.57 -30.77 -19.51
N LEU A 7 -38.28 -29.98 -18.47
CA LEU A 7 -37.86 -28.59 -18.61
C LEU A 7 -36.32 -28.62 -18.61
N VAL A 8 -35.74 -28.59 -19.81
CA VAL A 8 -34.30 -28.41 -19.99
C VAL A 8 -34.02 -26.92 -19.83
N THR A 9 -33.67 -26.51 -18.60
CA THR A 9 -33.19 -25.16 -18.32
C THR A 9 -31.75 -25.07 -18.81
N ALA A 10 -31.56 -24.50 -20.00
CA ALA A 10 -30.27 -24.04 -20.46
C ALA A 10 -29.86 -22.81 -19.62
N LEU A 11 -28.95 -23.02 -18.65
CA LEU A 11 -28.34 -21.95 -17.89
C LEU A 11 -27.13 -21.44 -18.68
N THR A 12 -27.38 -20.47 -19.55
CA THR A 12 -26.32 -19.72 -20.24
C THR A 12 -25.61 -18.84 -19.22
N LEU A 13 -24.47 -19.31 -18.71
CA LEU A 13 -23.51 -18.50 -17.95
C LEU A 13 -22.94 -17.44 -18.89
N LEU A 14 -23.58 -16.27 -18.90
CA LEU A 14 -23.02 -15.02 -19.38
C LEU A 14 -21.87 -14.63 -18.44
N GLY A 15 -20.69 -15.21 -18.67
CA GLY A 15 -19.43 -14.72 -18.14
C GLY A 15 -19.12 -13.39 -18.80
N GLY A 16 -19.70 -12.32 -18.24
CA GLY A 16 -19.34 -10.96 -18.61
C GLY A 16 -17.87 -10.72 -18.25
N LEU A 17 -17.03 -10.64 -19.28
CA LEU A 17 -15.71 -10.05 -19.19
C LEU A 17 -15.92 -8.59 -18.73
N VAL A 18 -15.72 -8.31 -17.44
CA VAL A 18 -15.60 -6.94 -16.95
C VAL A 18 -14.15 -6.54 -17.19
N PRO A 19 -13.87 -5.63 -18.14
CA PRO A 19 -12.51 -5.12 -18.32
C PRO A 19 -12.09 -4.38 -17.05
N GLY A 20 -10.84 -4.60 -16.62
CA GLY A 20 -10.29 -4.18 -15.35
C GLY A 20 -10.38 -2.68 -15.07
N MET A 21 -11.50 -2.24 -14.49
CA MET A 21 -11.44 -1.19 -13.49
C MET A 21 -10.63 -1.78 -12.34
N ALA A 22 -9.48 -1.21 -12.02
CA ALA A 22 -8.79 -1.52 -10.78
C ALA A 22 -9.79 -1.27 -9.65
N LEU A 23 -10.42 -2.34 -9.17
CA LEU A 23 -11.49 -2.25 -8.18
C LEU A 23 -10.93 -1.51 -6.97
N ALA A 24 -11.75 -0.66 -6.35
CA ALA A 24 -11.38 -0.02 -5.09
C ALA A 24 -10.82 -1.07 -4.11
N LEU A 25 -9.80 -0.72 -3.32
CA LEU A 25 -9.32 -1.63 -2.29
C LEU A 25 -10.48 -1.87 -1.32
N THR A 26 -10.76 -3.14 -1.01
CA THR A 26 -11.82 -3.49 -0.07
C THR A 26 -11.22 -3.97 1.26
N PRO A 27 -11.96 -3.87 2.37
CA PRO A 27 -11.57 -4.45 3.65
C PRO A 27 -11.05 -5.90 3.56
N GLU A 28 -11.74 -6.74 2.78
CA GLU A 28 -11.41 -8.16 2.61
C GLU A 28 -10.09 -8.35 1.86
N ARG A 29 -9.79 -7.49 0.88
CA ARG A 29 -8.50 -7.52 0.17
C ARG A 29 -7.35 -7.12 1.09
N VAL A 30 -7.58 -6.16 2.01
CA VAL A 30 -6.59 -5.79 3.03
C VAL A 30 -6.32 -6.95 3.98
N GLU A 31 -7.35 -7.71 4.38
CA GLU A 31 -7.18 -8.92 5.20
C GLU A 31 -6.41 -10.01 4.47
N GLN A 32 -6.83 -10.31 3.24
CA GLN A 32 -6.18 -11.31 2.39
C GLN A 32 -4.70 -11.00 2.16
N TRP A 33 -4.35 -9.72 2.00
CA TRP A 33 -2.96 -9.29 1.91
C TRP A 33 -2.16 -9.52 3.20
N GLN A 34 -2.76 -9.25 4.37
CA GLN A 34 -2.12 -9.48 5.67
C GLN A 34 -1.91 -10.98 5.94
N GLU A 35 -2.89 -11.82 5.58
CA GLU A 35 -2.74 -13.27 5.71
C GLU A 35 -1.66 -13.81 4.78
N ALA A 36 -1.58 -13.28 3.54
CA ALA A 36 -0.51 -13.60 2.61
C ALA A 36 0.88 -13.19 3.15
N VAL A 37 1.00 -12.05 3.85
CA VAL A 37 2.24 -11.68 4.55
C VAL A 37 2.60 -12.72 5.61
N GLY A 38 1.63 -13.21 6.39
CA GLY A 38 1.85 -14.29 7.36
C GLY A 38 2.37 -15.57 6.70
N ALA A 39 1.76 -15.99 5.59
CA ALA A 39 2.22 -17.17 4.85
C ALA A 39 3.63 -16.99 4.26
N LEU A 40 3.99 -15.78 3.81
CA LEU A 40 5.35 -15.49 3.37
C LEU A 40 6.36 -15.54 4.54
N HIS A 41 5.98 -15.12 5.75
CA HIS A 41 6.82 -15.29 6.94
C HIS A 41 7.03 -16.77 7.29
N ASP A 42 5.97 -17.57 7.29
CA ASP A 42 6.07 -19.01 7.55
C ASP A 42 6.98 -19.68 6.49
N HIS A 43 6.78 -19.33 5.22
CA HIS A 43 7.61 -19.82 4.11
C HIS A 43 9.08 -19.40 4.22
N ALA A 44 9.34 -18.17 4.66
CA ALA A 44 10.69 -17.68 4.91
C ALA A 44 11.36 -18.44 6.07
N ALA A 45 10.60 -18.72 7.14
CA ALA A 45 11.10 -19.50 8.27
C ALA A 45 11.46 -20.94 7.87
N GLU A 46 10.68 -21.57 6.98
CA GLU A 46 11.01 -22.89 6.41
C GLU A 46 12.34 -22.88 5.63
N GLN A 47 12.74 -21.72 5.10
CA GLN A 47 14.02 -21.50 4.40
C GLN A 47 15.16 -21.06 5.33
N GLY A 48 14.92 -20.95 6.64
CA GLY A 48 15.91 -20.47 7.61
C GLY A 48 16.14 -18.96 7.56
N MET A 49 15.11 -18.19 7.16
CA MET A 49 15.12 -16.73 7.13
C MET A 49 14.17 -16.17 8.19
N GLU A 50 14.47 -16.36 9.48
CA GLU A 50 13.57 -15.93 10.56
C GLU A 50 13.35 -14.42 10.63
N ASP A 51 14.32 -13.63 10.14
CA ASP A 51 14.28 -12.17 10.11
C ASP A 51 13.73 -11.61 8.77
N TRP A 52 13.14 -12.45 7.91
CA TRP A 52 12.53 -11.94 6.67
C TRP A 52 11.37 -11.00 6.97
N HIS A 53 11.29 -9.89 6.23
CA HIS A 53 10.25 -8.88 6.44
C HIS A 53 9.81 -8.22 5.12
N PRO A 54 8.50 -8.05 4.86
CA PRO A 54 8.00 -7.50 3.60
C PRO A 54 8.41 -6.03 3.38
N ALA A 55 8.61 -5.28 4.47
CA ALA A 55 9.03 -3.88 4.44
C ALA A 55 10.55 -3.66 4.45
N SER A 56 11.37 -4.71 4.39
CA SER A 56 12.85 -4.63 4.49
C SER A 56 13.48 -3.65 3.48
N GLU A 57 12.88 -3.54 2.29
CA GLU A 57 13.34 -2.64 1.22
C GLU A 57 12.53 -1.33 1.09
N LEU A 58 11.64 -1.01 2.05
CA LEU A 58 10.93 0.26 2.02
C LEU A 58 11.88 1.42 2.36
N ARG A 59 12.30 2.16 1.32
CA ARG A 59 13.20 3.33 1.44
C ARG A 59 12.49 4.67 1.25
N GLY A 60 11.17 4.68 1.08
CA GLY A 60 10.39 5.91 0.98
C GLY A 60 9.14 5.83 0.11
N VAL A 61 8.48 6.97 0.02
CA VAL A 61 7.23 7.19 -0.70
C VAL A 61 7.42 6.96 -2.21
N GLY A 62 6.52 6.18 -2.83
CA GLY A 62 6.48 5.98 -4.29
C GLY A 62 7.29 4.80 -4.84
N LYS A 63 8.03 4.06 -4.00
CA LYS A 63 8.76 2.83 -4.40
C LYS A 63 8.29 1.55 -3.71
N SER A 64 7.13 1.61 -3.04
CA SER A 64 6.63 0.50 -2.22
C SER A 64 6.38 -0.77 -3.02
N GLU A 65 5.85 -0.69 -4.24
CA GLU A 65 5.65 -1.88 -5.08
C GLU A 65 6.97 -2.57 -5.41
N THR A 66 7.98 -1.81 -5.83
CA THR A 66 9.30 -2.37 -6.10
C THR A 66 9.90 -2.98 -4.85
N ALA A 67 9.80 -2.30 -3.70
CA ALA A 67 10.30 -2.80 -2.43
C ALA A 67 9.65 -4.14 -2.02
N PHE A 68 8.33 -4.24 -2.07
CA PHE A 68 7.63 -5.50 -1.79
C PHE A 68 8.07 -6.60 -2.77
N ARG A 69 8.13 -6.29 -4.06
CA ARG A 69 8.58 -7.25 -5.07
C ARG A 69 10.01 -7.74 -4.82
N GLU A 70 10.93 -6.87 -4.44
CA GLU A 70 12.30 -7.26 -4.08
C GLU A 70 12.33 -8.09 -2.81
N ALA A 71 11.55 -7.75 -1.78
CA ALA A 71 11.44 -8.57 -0.56
C ALA A 71 10.97 -10.00 -0.88
N ALA A 72 9.93 -10.14 -1.72
CA ALA A 72 9.44 -11.47 -2.13
C ALA A 72 10.47 -12.26 -2.95
N LYS A 73 11.30 -11.61 -3.78
CA LYS A 73 12.35 -12.27 -4.57
C LYS A 73 13.48 -12.88 -3.74
N THR A 74 13.60 -12.50 -2.46
CA THR A 74 14.60 -13.11 -1.56
C THR A 74 14.20 -14.52 -1.14
N LEU A 75 12.92 -14.87 -1.29
CA LEU A 75 12.40 -16.20 -0.98
C LEU A 75 12.51 -17.11 -2.21
N GLU A 76 12.84 -18.38 -1.98
CA GLU A 76 12.66 -19.43 -2.97
C GLU A 76 11.16 -19.69 -3.16
N ASP A 77 10.65 -19.65 -4.39
CA ASP A 77 9.23 -19.90 -4.73
C ASP A 77 8.18 -19.18 -3.83
N PRO A 78 8.15 -17.84 -3.78
CA PRO A 78 7.12 -17.12 -3.02
C PRO A 78 5.71 -17.32 -3.61
N ALA A 79 5.59 -17.82 -4.85
CA ALA A 79 4.32 -17.95 -5.53
C ALA A 79 3.41 -19.00 -4.87
N SER A 80 3.96 -20.14 -4.44
CA SER A 80 3.18 -21.19 -3.78
C SER A 80 2.50 -20.72 -2.49
N ALA A 81 3.17 -19.89 -1.69
CA ALA A 81 2.56 -19.26 -0.51
C ALA A 81 1.46 -18.24 -0.87
N LEU A 82 1.64 -17.50 -1.97
CA LEU A 82 0.74 -16.43 -2.41
C LEU A 82 -0.52 -16.92 -3.13
N GLU A 83 -0.43 -18.02 -3.88
CA GLU A 83 -1.55 -18.60 -4.63
C GLU A 83 -2.71 -19.03 -3.72
N LEU A 84 -2.41 -19.49 -2.50
CA LEU A 84 -3.40 -19.83 -1.47
C LEU A 84 -4.31 -18.64 -1.10
N TYR A 85 -3.78 -17.42 -1.27
CA TYR A 85 -4.47 -16.17 -1.02
C TYR A 85 -4.86 -15.48 -2.32
N GLY A 86 -5.00 -16.22 -3.42
CA GLY A 86 -5.58 -15.72 -4.66
C GLY A 86 -4.73 -14.66 -5.40
N TYR A 87 -3.43 -14.59 -5.11
CA TYR A 87 -2.51 -13.80 -5.91
C TYR A 87 -1.88 -14.67 -7.00
N GLU A 88 -1.84 -14.17 -8.23
CA GLU A 88 -1.17 -14.83 -9.36
C GLU A 88 0.37 -14.82 -9.23
N GLY A 89 0.90 -14.22 -8.16
CA GLY A 89 2.32 -14.19 -7.84
C GLY A 89 2.74 -12.90 -7.12
N ALA A 90 4.05 -12.78 -6.90
CA ALA A 90 4.65 -11.67 -6.13
C ALA A 90 4.35 -10.28 -6.70
N ALA A 91 4.15 -10.15 -8.03
CA ALA A 91 3.82 -8.88 -8.65
C ALA A 91 2.44 -8.36 -8.22
N ALA A 92 1.41 -9.23 -8.25
CA ALA A 92 0.05 -8.86 -7.84
C ALA A 92 -0.02 -8.55 -6.33
N TRP A 93 0.66 -9.36 -5.51
CA TRP A 93 0.78 -9.10 -4.08
C TRP A 93 1.50 -7.78 -3.77
N ALA A 94 2.59 -7.48 -4.49
CA ALA A 94 3.35 -6.25 -4.31
C ALA A 94 2.57 -5.00 -4.75
N GLU A 95 1.79 -5.08 -5.82
CA GLU A 95 0.92 -3.98 -6.29
C GLU A 95 -0.14 -3.64 -5.25
N GLU A 96 -0.82 -4.66 -4.71
CA GLU A 96 -1.82 -4.45 -3.66
C GLU A 96 -1.18 -3.95 -2.35
N GLY A 97 -0.04 -4.54 -1.95
CA GLY A 97 0.73 -4.07 -0.80
C GLY A 97 1.18 -2.63 -0.94
N ALA A 98 1.61 -2.22 -2.14
CA ALA A 98 1.97 -0.84 -2.41
C ALA A 98 0.78 0.09 -2.20
N ARG A 99 -0.40 -0.29 -2.69
CA ARG A 99 -1.63 0.47 -2.52
C ARG A 99 -2.05 0.58 -1.05
N ILE A 100 -1.99 -0.53 -0.30
CA ILE A 100 -2.23 -0.56 1.15
C ILE A 100 -1.25 0.36 1.88
N TYR A 101 0.05 0.27 1.57
CA TYR A 101 1.06 1.12 2.18
C TYR A 101 0.82 2.60 1.90
N ARG A 102 0.47 2.97 0.65
CA ARG A 102 0.15 4.37 0.34
C ARG A 102 -1.06 4.88 1.13
N ALA A 103 -2.10 4.07 1.24
CA ALA A 103 -3.28 4.40 2.03
C ALA A 103 -2.97 4.53 3.52
N LEU A 104 -2.12 3.65 4.06
CA LEU A 104 -1.63 3.71 5.44
C LEU A 104 -0.87 5.01 5.71
N ILE A 105 0.12 5.35 4.87
CA ILE A 105 0.88 6.60 4.99
C ILE A 105 -0.05 7.82 4.88
N ALA A 106 -1.07 7.75 4.03
CA ALA A 106 -2.03 8.85 3.91
C ALA A 106 -2.92 9.04 5.15
N LEU A 107 -3.25 7.96 5.85
CA LEU A 107 -3.94 8.04 7.14
C LEU A 107 -3.03 8.59 8.24
N GLU A 108 -1.76 8.16 8.29
CA GLU A 108 -0.79 8.65 9.26
C GLU A 108 -0.44 10.14 9.07
N ALA A 109 -0.39 10.61 7.82
CA ALA A 109 -0.12 12.01 7.50
C ALA A 109 -1.23 12.96 7.98
N GLY A 110 -2.44 12.46 8.27
CA GLY A 110 -3.56 13.24 8.78
C GLY A 110 -4.20 14.16 7.72
N ASP A 111 -4.79 15.27 8.17
CA ASP A 111 -5.41 16.25 7.26
C ASP A 111 -4.32 16.99 6.46
N PRO A 112 -4.35 16.94 5.10
CA PRO A 112 -3.40 17.67 4.27
C PRO A 112 -3.32 19.17 4.57
N ARG A 113 -4.40 19.77 5.08
CA ARG A 113 -4.43 21.19 5.48
C ARG A 113 -3.63 21.46 6.75
N GLU A 114 -3.66 20.53 7.70
CA GLU A 114 -2.84 20.63 8.92
C GLU A 114 -1.36 20.47 8.58
N LEU A 115 -1.03 19.49 7.72
CA LEU A 115 0.32 19.32 7.19
C LEU A 115 0.79 20.59 6.47
N GLN A 116 -0.07 21.21 5.66
CA GLN A 116 0.25 22.46 4.98
C GLN A 116 0.55 23.60 5.98
N ALA A 117 -0.29 23.78 6.99
CA ALA A 117 -0.09 24.81 8.01
C ALA A 117 1.22 24.60 8.80
N GLN A 118 1.57 23.34 9.11
CA GLN A 118 2.84 23.01 9.77
C GLN A 118 4.06 23.37 8.90
N LEU A 119 3.98 23.09 7.59
CA LEU A 119 5.06 23.41 6.66
C LEU A 119 5.21 24.92 6.44
N GLU A 120 4.11 25.67 6.41
CA GLU A 120 4.13 27.13 6.34
C GLU A 120 4.78 27.74 7.59
N GLY A 121 4.43 27.25 8.79
CA GLY A 121 5.08 27.68 10.02
C GLY A 121 6.57 27.33 10.09
N ALA A 122 6.99 26.19 9.52
CA ALA A 122 8.41 25.82 9.43
C ALA A 122 9.20 26.77 8.51
N ILE A 123 8.61 27.17 7.38
CA ILE A 123 9.21 28.16 6.47
C ILE A 123 9.41 29.50 7.19
N GLU A 124 8.39 29.98 7.90
CA GLU A 124 8.45 31.24 8.65
C GLU A 124 9.58 31.20 9.71
N GLN A 125 9.71 30.10 10.46
CA GLN A 125 10.80 29.93 11.43
C GLN A 125 12.21 29.97 10.79
N ILE A 126 12.36 29.45 9.57
CA ILE A 126 13.63 29.50 8.83
C ILE A 126 13.91 30.93 8.36
N GLU A 127 12.89 31.62 7.85
CA GLU A 127 12.99 33.02 7.42
C GLU A 127 13.43 33.94 8.58
N GLU A 128 12.93 33.70 9.79
CA GLU A 128 13.26 34.49 10.98
C GLU A 128 14.57 34.09 11.66
N ASN A 129 15.15 32.94 11.32
CA ASN A 129 16.34 32.43 12.01
C ASN A 129 17.57 33.34 11.79
N PRO A 130 18.11 34.02 12.83
CA PRO A 130 19.23 34.95 12.67
C PRO A 130 20.59 34.25 12.48
N HIS A 131 20.65 32.94 12.70
CA HIS A 131 21.88 32.14 12.56
C HIS A 131 22.07 31.58 11.15
N LEU A 132 21.07 31.71 10.27
CA LEU A 132 21.15 31.31 8.87
C LEU A 132 21.37 32.52 7.98
N GLY A 133 22.34 32.44 7.07
CA GLY A 133 22.48 33.43 6.01
C GLY A 133 21.39 33.28 4.94
N ASP A 134 21.09 34.35 4.23
CA ASP A 134 19.98 34.39 3.25
C ASP A 134 20.07 33.32 2.17
N ALA A 135 21.29 33.00 1.71
CA ALA A 135 21.52 31.94 0.74
C ALA A 135 21.12 30.56 1.28
N ALA A 136 21.47 30.26 2.54
CA ALA A 136 21.11 29.00 3.18
C ALA A 136 19.60 28.92 3.45
N LYS A 137 18.97 30.03 3.88
CA LYS A 137 17.51 30.10 4.04
C LYS A 137 16.80 29.79 2.72
N GLY A 138 17.23 30.43 1.63
CA GLY A 138 16.66 30.21 0.31
C GLY A 138 16.74 28.76 -0.16
N GLU A 139 17.88 28.10 0.06
CA GLU A 139 18.08 26.69 -0.28
C GLU A 139 17.15 25.77 0.53
N ILE A 140 17.10 25.95 1.86
CA ILE A 140 16.27 25.12 2.75
C ILE A 140 14.78 25.30 2.43
N ILE A 141 14.33 26.54 2.22
CA ILE A 141 12.93 26.84 1.88
C ILE A 141 12.56 26.23 0.52
N ALA A 142 13.46 26.29 -0.46
CA ALA A 142 13.24 25.67 -1.75
C ALA A 142 13.10 24.15 -1.64
N ASP A 143 13.95 23.50 -0.83
CA ASP A 143 13.85 22.05 -0.59
C ASP A 143 12.54 21.68 0.12
N ILE A 144 12.13 22.41 1.17
CA ILE A 144 10.84 22.19 1.84
C ILE A 144 9.67 22.31 0.86
N LYS A 145 9.67 23.34 0.00
CA LYS A 145 8.60 23.53 -0.99
C LYS A 145 8.55 22.38 -2.01
N ALA A 146 9.71 21.90 -2.46
CA ALA A 146 9.80 20.77 -3.38
C ALA A 146 9.42 19.43 -2.73
N GLN A 147 9.70 19.25 -1.44
CA GLN A 147 9.24 18.09 -0.68
C GLN A 147 7.74 18.14 -0.44
N ARG A 148 7.20 19.31 -0.08
CA ARG A 148 5.76 19.54 0.10
C ARG A 148 4.98 19.13 -1.14
N GLU A 149 5.35 19.64 -2.31
CA GLU A 149 4.64 19.34 -3.56
C GLU A 149 4.57 17.82 -3.80
N ARG A 150 5.71 17.13 -3.67
CA ARG A 150 5.77 15.66 -3.82
C ARG A 150 4.90 14.92 -2.80
N VAL A 151 4.88 15.34 -1.54
CA VAL A 151 4.08 14.70 -0.49
C VAL A 151 2.60 14.99 -0.69
N THR A 152 2.22 16.24 -0.94
CA THR A 152 0.82 16.62 -1.17
C THR A 152 0.24 15.90 -2.38
N ASP A 153 0.96 15.85 -3.50
CA ASP A 153 0.52 15.14 -4.71
C ASP A 153 0.37 13.64 -4.45
N PHE A 154 1.34 13.05 -3.75
CA PHE A 154 1.27 11.66 -3.35
C PHE A 154 0.03 11.38 -2.49
N LEU A 155 -0.20 12.16 -1.44
CA LEU A 155 -1.33 12.00 -0.53
C LEU A 155 -2.66 12.20 -1.25
N ALA A 156 -2.76 13.24 -2.08
CA ALA A 156 -3.96 13.55 -2.86
C ALA A 156 -4.29 12.48 -3.91
N SER A 157 -3.29 11.73 -4.38
CA SER A 157 -3.48 10.63 -5.34
C SER A 157 -4.10 9.37 -4.72
N VAL A 158 -4.15 9.25 -3.39
CA VAL A 158 -4.69 8.08 -2.70
C VAL A 158 -6.23 8.15 -2.70
N PRO A 159 -6.94 7.17 -3.29
CA PRO A 159 -8.39 7.12 -3.28
C PRO A 159 -8.98 7.03 -1.86
N ASP A 160 -10.08 7.74 -1.61
CA ASP A 160 -10.76 7.72 -0.30
C ASP A 160 -11.22 6.31 0.10
N ALA A 161 -11.68 5.51 -0.86
CA ALA A 161 -12.08 4.13 -0.61
C ALA A 161 -10.90 3.27 -0.10
N ASP A 162 -9.68 3.52 -0.56
CA ASP A 162 -8.50 2.79 -0.09
C ASP A 162 -8.14 3.20 1.34
N ARG A 163 -8.27 4.49 1.66
CA ARG A 163 -8.10 4.99 3.02
C ARG A 163 -9.12 4.35 3.95
N GLU A 164 -10.39 4.27 3.54
CA GLU A 164 -11.45 3.65 4.32
C GLU A 164 -11.21 2.15 4.56
N ALA A 165 -10.80 1.41 3.52
CA ALA A 165 -10.49 -0.02 3.65
C ALA A 165 -9.35 -0.31 4.64
N VAL A 166 -8.37 0.59 4.71
CA VAL A 166 -7.21 0.48 5.60
C VAL A 166 -7.49 1.00 7.02
N ALA A 167 -8.35 2.01 7.18
CA ALA A 167 -8.55 2.74 8.43
C ALA A 167 -8.85 1.83 9.63
N THR A 168 -9.68 0.81 9.47
CA THR A 168 -10.04 -0.10 10.57
C THR A 168 -8.96 -1.14 10.89
N ARG A 169 -7.90 -1.22 10.10
CA ARG A 169 -6.79 -2.20 10.22
C ARG A 169 -5.43 -1.54 10.39
N GLN A 170 -5.40 -0.23 10.58
CA GLN A 170 -4.18 0.58 10.64
C GLN A 170 -3.16 0.03 11.64
N GLU A 171 -3.57 -0.26 12.87
CA GLU A 171 -2.67 -0.78 13.91
C GLU A 171 -1.98 -2.08 13.48
N ARG A 172 -2.76 -3.05 12.99
CA ARG A 172 -2.23 -4.34 12.55
C ARG A 172 -1.28 -4.21 11.36
N LEU A 173 -1.61 -3.33 10.41
CA LEU A 173 -0.76 -3.07 9.26
C LEU A 173 0.55 -2.40 9.67
N MET A 174 0.53 -1.47 10.64
CA MET A 174 1.76 -0.87 11.17
C MET A 174 2.65 -1.90 11.86
N GLU A 175 2.08 -2.88 12.57
CA GLU A 175 2.85 -3.98 13.15
C GLU A 175 3.53 -4.83 12.07
N LEU A 176 2.79 -5.21 11.03
CA LEU A 176 3.29 -6.04 9.92
C LEU A 176 4.30 -5.34 9.01
N LEU A 177 4.34 -4.01 9.05
CA LEU A 177 5.20 -3.19 8.21
C LEU A 177 6.38 -2.57 8.98
N ARG A 178 6.50 -2.87 10.27
CA ARG A 178 7.63 -2.46 11.11
C ARG A 178 8.68 -3.57 11.15
N PRO A 179 9.82 -3.41 10.44
CA PRO A 179 10.90 -4.40 10.44
C PRO A 179 11.57 -4.54 11.81
#